data_AF-A0A848WA35-F1
#
_entry.id   AF-A0A848WA35-F1
#
_cell.length_a   1.000
_cell.length_b   1.000
_cell.length_c   1.000
_cell.angle_alpha   90.00
_cell.angle_beta   90.00
_cell.angle_gamma   90.00
#
_symmetry.space_group_name_H-M   'P 1'
#
loop_
_entity.id
_entity.type
_entity.pdbx_description
1 polymer ?
#
loop_
_entity_poly.entity_id
_entity_poly.type
_entity_poly.pdbx_seq_one_letter_code
_entity_poly.pdbx_strand_id
1 'polypeptide(L)'
;LKPRGLGGAWGFARFFGRFGLVILLTVAVLLLPAPPGISPEGHRALAAFVFTASILALEPVSPPIAAVIVPIALVALGVADTPLAFEPFSRPVVFLILGSLFLAEALRTRRTDHRGLIRINAEPSYLAQIPVS
;
A
#
# COMPACT_ATOMS: atom_id res chain seq x y z
N LEU A 1 1.10 24.42 34.18
CA LEU A 1 1.42 22.96 34.25
C LEU A 1 0.78 22.28 33.04
N LYS A 2 1.58 21.84 32.04
CA LYS A 2 1.08 21.13 30.86
C LYS A 2 0.90 19.65 31.23
N PRO A 3 -0.31 19.08 31.16
CA PRO A 3 -0.52 17.68 31.56
C PRO A 3 0.22 16.76 30.58
N ARG A 4 1.30 16.13 31.06
CA ARG A 4 2.00 15.03 30.41
C ARG A 4 1.22 13.76 30.73
N GLY A 5 0.43 13.25 29.77
CA GLY A 5 -0.27 11.98 30.00
C GLY A 5 -1.26 11.50 28.94
N LEU A 6 -1.71 12.36 28.02
CA LEU A 6 -2.80 11.99 27.09
C LEU A 6 -2.37 11.72 25.65
N GLY A 7 -1.07 11.76 25.32
CA GLY A 7 -0.58 11.73 23.93
C GLY A 7 -0.93 10.48 23.10
N GLY A 8 -1.20 9.33 23.74
CA GLY A 8 -1.54 8.08 23.04
C GLY A 8 -3.01 7.97 22.58
N ALA A 9 -3.94 8.59 23.33
CA ALA A 9 -5.36 8.47 23.07
C ALA A 9 -5.81 9.24 21.81
N TRP A 10 -5.16 10.37 21.51
CA TRP A 10 -5.54 11.22 20.36
C TRP A 10 -5.19 10.61 19.00
N GLY A 11 -4.11 9.83 18.92
CA GLY A 11 -3.74 9.11 17.70
C GLY A 11 -4.73 7.98 17.38
N PHE A 12 -5.08 7.21 18.41
CA PHE A 12 -6.06 6.11 18.30
C PHE A 12 -7.48 6.61 18.03
N ALA A 13 -7.88 7.74 18.64
CA ALA A 13 -9.17 8.37 18.36
C ALA A 13 -9.28 8.88 16.91
N ARG A 14 -8.21 9.42 16.31
CA ARG A 14 -8.18 9.79 14.88
C ARG A 14 -8.22 8.58 13.95
N PHE A 15 -7.56 7.48 14.34
CA PHE A 15 -7.60 6.19 13.62
C PHE A 15 -9.04 5.65 13.58
N PHE A 16 -9.70 5.57 14.74
CA PHE A 16 -11.11 5.17 14.84
C PHE A 16 -12.06 6.13 14.11
N GLY A 17 -11.78 7.43 14.11
CA GLY A 17 -12.60 8.42 13.41
C GLY A 17 -12.61 8.23 11.88
N ARG A 18 -11.43 8.04 11.27
CA ARG A 18 -11.32 7.87 9.81
C ARG A 18 -11.83 6.52 9.33
N PHE A 19 -11.52 5.45 10.06
CA PHE A 19 -12.06 4.13 9.73
C PHE A 19 -13.58 4.08 9.92
N GLY A 20 -14.09 4.72 10.97
CA GLY A 20 -15.52 4.91 11.17
C GLY A 20 -16.20 5.64 10.01
N LEU A 21 -15.55 6.64 9.42
CA LEU A 21 -16.05 7.33 8.23
C LEU A 21 -16.11 6.41 7.00
N VAL A 22 -15.11 5.56 6.78
CA VAL A 22 -15.14 4.56 5.70
C VAL A 22 -16.35 3.65 5.84
N ILE A 23 -16.56 3.07 7.03
CA ILE A 23 -17.68 2.18 7.29
C ILE A 23 -19.01 2.92 7.12
N LEU A 24 -19.11 4.15 7.62
CA LEU A 24 -20.30 4.98 7.49
C LEU A 24 -20.63 5.25 6.02
N LEU A 25 -19.65 5.59 5.18
CA LEU A 25 -19.87 5.81 3.74
C LEU A 25 -20.33 4.54 3.03
N THR A 26 -19.72 3.38 3.33
CA THR A 26 -20.12 2.10 2.73
C THR A 26 -21.53 1.69 3.15
N VAL A 27 -21.87 1.82 4.44
CA VAL A 27 -23.21 1.52 4.94
C VAL A 27 -24.24 2.49 4.37
N ALA A 28 -23.89 3.78 4.24
CA ALA A 28 -24.78 4.77 3.63
C ALA A 28 -25.15 4.34 2.20
N VAL A 29 -24.17 3.94 1.38
CA VAL A 29 -24.44 3.44 0.02
C VAL A 29 -25.41 2.26 0.04
N LEU A 30 -25.21 1.28 0.91
CA LEU A 30 -26.08 0.09 1.01
C LEU A 30 -27.50 0.39 1.51
N LEU A 31 -27.68 1.44 2.32
CA LEU A 31 -28.98 1.86 2.84
C LEU A 31 -29.74 2.78 1.86
N LEU A 32 -29.02 3.51 1.02
CA LEU A 32 -29.61 4.32 -0.03
C LEU A 32 -30.25 3.40 -1.09
N PRO A 33 -31.45 3.74 -1.61
CA PRO A 33 -32.08 2.94 -2.63
C PRO A 33 -31.19 2.85 -3.87
N ALA A 34 -31.11 1.64 -4.44
CA ALA A 34 -30.31 1.40 -5.63
C ALA A 34 -30.76 2.35 -6.77
N PRO A 35 -29.82 3.00 -7.47
CA PRO A 35 -30.14 3.82 -8.63
C PRO A 35 -30.92 2.99 -9.67
N PRO A 36 -31.90 3.60 -10.36
CA PRO A 36 -32.67 2.89 -11.37
C PRO A 36 -31.75 2.33 -12.47
N GLY A 37 -31.91 1.03 -12.76
CA GLY A 37 -31.13 0.33 -13.80
C GLY A 37 -29.90 -0.44 -13.30
N ILE A 38 -29.63 -0.49 -11.98
CA ILE A 38 -28.53 -1.28 -11.41
C ILE A 38 -29.08 -2.54 -10.74
N SER A 39 -28.45 -3.69 -10.98
CA SER A 39 -28.77 -4.95 -10.28
C SER A 39 -28.40 -4.88 -8.79
N PRO A 40 -28.99 -5.72 -7.92
CA PRO A 40 -28.56 -5.84 -6.53
C PRO A 40 -27.05 -6.09 -6.39
N GLU A 41 -26.49 -6.89 -7.29
CA GLU A 41 -25.05 -7.18 -7.38
C GLU A 41 -24.25 -5.92 -7.69
N GLY A 42 -24.71 -5.12 -8.67
CA GLY A 42 -24.09 -3.86 -9.05
C GLY A 42 -24.11 -2.82 -7.93
N HIS A 43 -25.17 -2.81 -7.12
CA HIS A 43 -25.24 -1.93 -5.96
C HIS A 43 -24.25 -2.34 -4.84
N ARG A 44 -24.05 -3.64 -4.61
CA ARG A 44 -23.00 -4.13 -3.70
C ARG A 44 -21.60 -3.81 -4.23
N ALA A 45 -21.39 -3.94 -5.55
CA ALA A 45 -20.14 -3.55 -6.19
C ALA A 45 -19.85 -2.04 -6.04
N LEU A 46 -20.89 -1.19 -6.12
CA LEU A 46 -20.77 0.24 -5.86
C LEU A 46 -20.37 0.51 -4.39
N ALA A 47 -20.97 -0.18 -3.43
CA ALA A 47 -20.60 -0.07 -2.02
C ALA A 47 -19.14 -0.48 -1.77
N ALA A 48 -18.68 -1.57 -2.41
CA ALA A 48 -17.29 -2.02 -2.37
C ALA A 48 -16.31 -1.03 -3.03
N PHE A 49 -16.72 -0.38 -4.12
CA PHE A 49 -15.95 0.68 -4.75
C PHE A 49 -15.79 1.87 -3.80
N VAL A 50 -16.88 2.34 -3.19
CA VAL A 50 -16.85 3.44 -2.21
C VAL A 50 -16.00 3.06 -0.99
N PHE A 51 -16.10 1.82 -0.51
CA PHE A 51 -15.23 1.32 0.56
C PHE A 51 -13.75 1.45 0.18
N THR A 52 -13.37 0.92 -0.98
CA THR A 52 -11.99 0.92 -1.47
C THR A 52 -11.48 2.33 -1.71
N ALA A 53 -12.26 3.18 -2.37
CA ALA A 53 -11.93 4.57 -2.62
C ALA A 53 -11.73 5.35 -1.31
N SER A 54 -12.57 5.09 -0.30
CA SER A 54 -12.47 5.76 1.00
C SER A 54 -11.25 5.28 1.80
N ILE A 55 -10.92 3.98 1.76
CA ILE A 55 -9.67 3.45 2.34
C ILE A 55 -8.46 4.13 1.72
N LEU A 56 -8.42 4.29 0.39
CA LEU A 56 -7.30 4.91 -0.31
C LEU A 56 -7.23 6.43 -0.10
N ALA A 57 -8.37 7.12 -0.06
CA ALA A 57 -8.41 8.58 0.08
C ALA A 57 -8.17 9.05 1.52
N LEU A 58 -8.71 8.33 2.51
CA LEU A 58 -8.61 8.72 3.92
C LEU A 58 -7.40 8.12 4.63
N GLU A 59 -6.76 7.13 4.01
CA GLU A 59 -5.63 6.36 4.54
C GLU A 59 -5.79 6.07 6.05
N PRO A 60 -6.90 5.42 6.48
CA PRO A 60 -7.16 5.20 7.89
C PRO A 60 -6.20 4.17 8.49
N VAL A 61 -5.61 3.31 7.66
CA VAL A 61 -4.71 2.21 8.02
C VAL A 61 -3.45 2.28 7.15
N SER A 62 -2.41 1.52 7.53
CA SER A 62 -1.21 1.44 6.69
C SER A 62 -1.50 0.75 5.34
N PRO A 63 -0.76 1.07 4.27
CA PRO A 63 -0.98 0.48 2.95
C PRO A 63 -1.01 -1.06 2.91
N PRO A 64 -0.16 -1.79 3.66
CA PRO A 64 -0.23 -3.25 3.71
C PRO A 64 -1.54 -3.77 4.33
N ILE A 65 -2.04 -3.10 5.35
CA ILE A 65 -3.31 -3.46 5.99
C ILE A 65 -4.47 -3.17 5.04
N ALA A 66 -4.46 -2.02 4.37
CA ALA A 66 -5.46 -1.67 3.34
C ALA A 66 -5.52 -2.74 2.23
N ALA A 67 -4.36 -3.20 1.76
CA ALA A 67 -4.27 -4.23 0.71
C ALA A 67 -5.04 -5.51 1.08
N VAL A 68 -5.05 -5.91 2.35
CA VAL A 68 -5.75 -7.12 2.83
C VAL A 68 -7.21 -6.85 3.18
N ILE A 69 -7.52 -5.69 3.76
CA ILE A 69 -8.90 -5.36 4.17
C ILE A 69 -9.82 -5.20 2.95
N VAL A 70 -9.35 -4.62 1.85
CA VAL A 70 -10.15 -4.43 0.62
C VAL A 70 -10.71 -5.74 0.05
N PRO A 71 -9.91 -6.79 -0.24
CA PRO A 71 -10.45 -8.06 -0.73
C PRO A 71 -11.33 -8.78 0.30
N ILE A 72 -11.07 -8.62 1.60
CA ILE A 72 -11.99 -9.11 2.65
C ILE A 72 -13.35 -8.44 2.53
N ALA A 73 -13.38 -7.11 2.32
CA ALA A 73 -14.63 -6.38 2.11
C ALA A 73 -15.35 -6.80 0.83
N LEU A 74 -14.63 -7.09 -0.26
CA LEU A 74 -15.22 -7.62 -1.49
C LEU A 74 -15.95 -8.95 -1.27
N VAL A 75 -15.34 -9.85 -0.49
CA VAL A 75 -15.95 -11.13 -0.12
C VAL A 75 -17.13 -10.91 0.83
N ALA A 76 -16.97 -10.07 1.84
CA ALA A 76 -18.02 -9.78 2.83
C ALA A 76 -19.27 -9.13 2.19
N LEU A 77 -19.08 -8.31 1.16
CA LEU A 77 -20.16 -7.69 0.39
C LEU A 77 -20.73 -8.61 -0.70
N GLY A 78 -20.22 -9.83 -0.85
CA GLY A 78 -20.68 -10.77 -1.87
C GLY A 78 -20.49 -10.26 -3.30
N VAL A 79 -19.39 -9.53 -3.54
CA VAL A 79 -18.99 -9.00 -4.85
C VAL A 79 -18.02 -9.95 -5.56
N ALA A 80 -17.20 -10.68 -4.81
CA ALA A 80 -16.27 -11.67 -5.33
C ALA A 80 -16.09 -12.82 -4.34
N ASP A 81 -15.84 -14.02 -4.84
CA ASP A 81 -15.43 -15.16 -4.01
C ASP A 81 -13.96 -15.03 -3.57
N THR A 82 -13.57 -15.74 -2.52
CA THR A 82 -12.22 -15.68 -1.94
C THR A 82 -11.09 -15.86 -2.97
N PRO A 83 -11.13 -16.86 -3.88
CA PRO A 83 -10.06 -17.03 -4.87
C PRO A 83 -9.95 -15.84 -5.82
N LEU A 84 -11.09 -15.25 -6.22
CA LEU A 84 -11.14 -14.12 -7.13
C LEU A 84 -10.67 -12.83 -6.43
N ALA A 85 -11.09 -12.60 -5.20
CA ALA A 85 -10.72 -11.41 -4.43
C ALA A 85 -9.21 -11.35 -4.12
N PHE A 86 -8.57 -12.51 -3.91
CA PHE A 86 -7.15 -12.60 -3.57
C PHE A 86 -6.22 -12.95 -4.75
N GLU A 87 -6.76 -13.21 -5.96
CA GLU A 87 -5.97 -13.44 -7.18
C GLU A 87 -4.83 -12.43 -7.38
N PRO A 88 -5.03 -11.12 -7.13
CA PRO A 88 -3.98 -10.12 -7.37
C PRO A 88 -2.69 -10.35 -6.59
N PHE A 89 -2.78 -10.99 -5.41
CA PHE A 89 -1.61 -11.31 -4.57
C PHE A 89 -0.71 -12.39 -5.15
N SER A 90 -1.26 -13.24 -6.01
CA SER A 90 -0.55 -14.34 -6.67
C SER A 90 -0.09 -14.00 -8.09
N ARG A 91 -0.25 -12.75 -8.55
CA ARG A 91 0.16 -12.37 -9.90
C ARG A 91 1.69 -12.45 -10.04
N PRO A 92 2.23 -12.99 -11.15
CA PRO A 92 3.68 -13.13 -11.36
C PRO A 92 4.46 -11.84 -11.13
N VAL A 93 3.89 -10.68 -11.48
CA VAL A 93 4.50 -9.36 -11.25
C VAL A 93 4.85 -9.11 -9.78
N VAL A 94 4.04 -9.56 -8.83
CA VAL A 94 4.29 -9.41 -7.39
C VAL A 94 5.55 -10.19 -7.00
N PHE A 95 5.68 -11.42 -7.46
CA PHE A 95 6.87 -12.25 -7.23
C PHE A 95 8.12 -11.68 -7.90
N LEU A 96 8.00 -11.06 -9.08
CA LEU A 96 9.12 -10.37 -9.73
C LEU A 96 9.59 -9.16 -8.92
N ILE A 97 8.67 -8.37 -8.37
CA ILE A 97 9.01 -7.24 -7.49
C ILE A 97 9.74 -7.76 -6.24
N LEU A 98 9.18 -8.75 -5.54
CA LEU A 98 9.82 -9.35 -4.36
C LEU A 98 11.20 -9.94 -4.70
N GLY A 99 11.33 -10.63 -5.83
CA GLY A 99 12.60 -11.18 -6.31
C GLY A 99 13.66 -10.11 -6.56
N SER A 100 13.28 -8.99 -7.20
CA SER A 100 14.18 -7.86 -7.43
C SER A 100 14.62 -7.17 -6.13
N LEU A 101 13.72 -7.07 -5.14
CA LEU A 101 14.03 -6.53 -3.82
C LEU A 101 15.01 -7.44 -3.05
N PHE A 102 14.80 -8.76 -3.09
CA PHE A 102 15.74 -9.72 -2.50
C PHE A 102 17.10 -9.69 -3.19
N LEU A 103 17.13 -9.57 -4.52
CA LEU A 103 18.38 -9.42 -5.26
C LEU A 103 19.11 -8.13 -4.89
N ALA A 104 18.39 -7.00 -4.81
CA ALA A 104 18.95 -5.73 -4.38
C ALA A 104 19.55 -5.82 -2.96
N GLU A 105 18.86 -6.49 -2.03
CA GLU A 105 19.33 -6.67 -0.66
C GLU A 105 20.55 -7.60 -0.56
N ALA A 106 20.58 -8.68 -1.36
CA ALA A 106 21.73 -9.56 -1.46
C ALA A 106 22.98 -8.82 -1.96
N LEU A 107 22.81 -7.88 -2.90
CA LEU A 107 23.89 -7.02 -3.39
C LEU A 107 24.30 -5.95 -2.35
N ARG A 108 23.36 -5.41 -1.56
CA ARG A 108 23.65 -4.46 -0.47
C ARG A 108 24.51 -5.09 0.61
N THR A 109 24.14 -6.29 1.07
CA THR A 109 24.90 -7.01 2.12
C THR A 109 26.33 -7.34 1.68
N ARG A 110 26.57 -7.54 0.38
CA ARG A 110 27.90 -7.79 -0.20
C ARG A 110 28.77 -6.53 -0.37
N ARG A 111 28.21 -5.32 -0.24
CA ARG A 111 28.88 -4.04 -0.53
C ARG A 111 29.56 -3.40 0.70
N THR A 112 29.56 -4.07 1.84
CA THR A 112 30.30 -3.67 3.06
C THR A 112 31.81 -3.97 2.97
N ASP A 113 32.38 -4.11 1.76
CA ASP A 113 33.82 -3.95 1.56
C ASP A 113 34.08 -2.52 1.04
N HIS A 114 34.30 -1.60 1.99
CA HIS A 114 34.52 -0.17 1.75
C HIS A 114 35.76 0.14 0.89
N ARG A 115 36.51 -0.88 0.45
CA ARG A 115 37.72 -0.75 -0.38
C ARG A 115 37.43 -0.42 -1.85
N GLY A 116 36.21 -0.64 -2.34
CA GLY A 116 35.84 -0.38 -3.74
C GLY A 116 35.32 1.04 -4.03
N LEU A 117 34.68 1.71 -3.06
CA LEU A 117 34.05 3.03 -3.30
C LEU A 117 35.05 4.18 -3.36
N ILE A 118 36.21 4.03 -2.72
CA ILE A 118 37.31 5.01 -2.82
C ILE A 118 37.92 5.01 -4.23
N ARG A 119 37.82 3.89 -4.97
CA ARG A 119 38.36 3.78 -6.35
C ARG A 119 37.48 4.41 -7.43
N ILE A 120 36.21 4.71 -7.15
CA ILE A 120 35.32 5.36 -8.13
C ILE A 120 35.48 6.89 -8.11
N ASN A 121 35.96 7.47 -7.00
CA ASN A 121 36.15 8.92 -6.85
C ASN A 121 37.64 9.36 -6.76
N ALA A 122 38.58 8.42 -6.66
CA ALA A 122 40.00 8.73 -6.69
C ALA A 122 40.59 8.36 -8.06
N GLU A 123 40.84 9.39 -8.88
CA GLU A 123 41.99 9.59 -9.81
C GLU A 123 41.59 10.42 -11.06
N PRO A 124 41.39 11.75 -10.94
CA PRO A 124 41.45 12.65 -12.10
C PRO A 124 42.84 12.63 -12.78
N SER A 125 43.87 12.19 -12.05
CA SER A 125 45.27 12.12 -12.46
C SER A 125 45.59 11.03 -13.48
N TYR A 126 44.67 10.10 -13.76
CA TYR A 126 44.84 9.09 -14.82
C TYR A 126 44.51 9.64 -16.22
N LEU A 127 43.64 10.65 -16.31
CA LEU A 127 43.25 11.29 -17.58
C LEU A 127 44.33 12.27 -18.09
N ALA A 128 45.23 12.74 -17.23
CA ALA A 128 46.35 13.60 -17.59
C ALA A 128 47.59 12.82 -18.09
N GLN A 129 47.58 11.49 -18.01
CA GLN A 129 48.68 10.61 -18.41
C GLN A 129 48.42 9.87 -19.73
N ILE A 130 47.32 10.17 -20.43
CA ILE A 130 47.07 9.61 -21.76
C ILE A 130 47.91 10.40 -22.76
N PRO A 131 48.99 9.83 -23.35
CA PRO A 131 49.74 10.51 -24.39
C PRO A 131 48.82 10.69 -25.60
N VAL A 132 48.49 11.95 -25.91
CA VAL A 132 47.86 12.32 -27.17
C VAL A 132 48.96 12.28 -28.23
N SER A 133 49.15 11.11 -28.83
CA SER A 133 49.98 10.92 -30.03
C SER A 133 49.15 11.17 -31.28
#